data_AF-A0A2H4R8D9-F1
#
_entry.id   AF-A0A2H4R8D9-F1
#
_cell.length_a   1.000
_cell.length_b   1.000
_cell.length_c   1.000
_cell.angle_alpha   90.00
_cell.angle_beta   90.00
_cell.angle_gamma   90.00
#
_symmetry.space_group_name_H-M   'P 1'
#
loop_
_entity.id
_entity.type
_entity.pdbx_description
1 polymer ?
#
loop_
_entity_poly.entity_id
_entity_poly.type
_entity_poly.pdbx_seq_one_letter_code
_entity_poly.pdbx_strand_id
1 'polypeptide(L)'
;MLPKKSAPKRSALYGYSHRRLRKRNMKGSWITAMNAGLRPYGLTYSFFMARLRTRGIILNRKMIVELILREPFTFRQLLLSLLK
;
A
#
# COMPACT_ATOMS: atom_id res chain seq x y z
N MET A 1 -0.27 -0.45 -47.70
CA MET A 1 -0.67 -1.50 -46.73
C MET A 1 0.50 -1.84 -45.83
N LEU A 2 0.55 -1.31 -44.60
CA LEU A 2 1.60 -1.66 -43.64
C LEU A 2 1.29 -3.03 -43.02
N PRO A 3 2.26 -3.95 -42.92
CA PRO A 3 2.01 -5.29 -42.42
C PRO A 3 1.66 -5.22 -40.93
N LYS A 4 0.47 -5.69 -40.55
CA LYS A 4 0.07 -5.95 -39.14
C LYS A 4 0.92 -7.08 -38.55
N LYS A 5 2.22 -6.86 -38.35
CA LYS A 5 3.13 -7.87 -37.80
C LYS A 5 3.09 -7.87 -36.26
N SER A 6 2.70 -9.03 -35.74
CA SER A 6 2.90 -9.59 -34.40
C SER A 6 2.15 -8.95 -33.20
N ALA A 7 0.85 -9.21 -33.11
CA ALA A 7 0.09 -9.11 -31.86
C ALA A 7 0.61 -10.01 -30.71
N PRO A 8 1.03 -11.28 -30.93
CA PRO A 8 1.48 -12.14 -29.82
C PRO A 8 2.81 -11.73 -29.17
N LYS A 9 3.74 -11.09 -29.91
CA LYS A 9 4.98 -10.56 -29.32
C LYS A 9 4.71 -9.36 -28.40
N ARG A 10 3.73 -8.53 -28.78
CA ARG A 10 3.30 -7.38 -27.97
C ARG A 10 2.57 -7.82 -26.70
N SER A 11 1.68 -8.82 -26.77
CA SER A 11 0.95 -9.31 -25.60
C SER A 11 1.90 -9.90 -24.52
N ALA A 12 2.96 -10.60 -24.93
CA ALA A 12 3.98 -11.10 -24.00
C ALA A 12 4.73 -9.96 -23.27
N LEU A 13 5.11 -8.90 -24.00
CA LEU A 13 5.76 -7.71 -23.43
C LEU A 13 4.84 -6.95 -22.47
N TYR A 14 3.57 -6.77 -22.84
CA TYR A 14 2.57 -6.18 -21.95
C TYR A 14 2.37 -7.02 -20.69
N GLY A 15 2.25 -8.35 -20.81
CA GLY A 15 2.11 -9.24 -19.66
C GLY A 15 3.26 -9.11 -18.65
N TYR A 16 4.50 -9.01 -19.12
CA TYR A 16 5.66 -8.79 -18.25
C TYR A 16 5.60 -7.44 -17.53
N SER A 17 5.26 -6.36 -18.24
CA SER A 17 5.12 -5.01 -17.66
C SER A 17 3.96 -4.93 -16.67
N HIS A 18 2.81 -5.52 -16.97
CA HIS A 18 1.65 -5.55 -16.07
C HIS A 18 1.93 -6.28 -14.76
N ARG A 19 2.73 -7.35 -14.75
CA ARG A 19 3.14 -8.02 -13.50
C ARG A 19 3.92 -7.09 -12.58
N ARG A 20 4.81 -6.26 -13.12
CA ARG A 20 5.57 -5.26 -12.35
C ARG A 20 4.67 -4.12 -11.89
N LEU A 21 3.81 -3.62 -12.77
CA LEU A 21 2.83 -2.56 -12.45
C LEU A 21 1.83 -3.00 -11.38
N ARG A 22 1.36 -4.25 -11.39
CA ARG A 22 0.44 -4.77 -10.38
C ARG A 22 1.00 -4.63 -8.97
N LYS A 23 2.29 -4.91 -8.76
CA LYS A 23 2.96 -4.73 -7.46
C LYS A 23 3.01 -3.25 -7.04
N ARG A 24 3.33 -2.35 -7.96
CA ARG A 24 3.35 -0.90 -7.72
C ARG A 24 1.95 -0.36 -7.39
N ASN A 25 0.95 -0.75 -8.18
CA ASN A 25 -0.44 -0.32 -8.01
C ASN A 25 -0.99 -0.81 -6.67
N MET A 26 -0.69 -2.05 -6.28
CA MET A 26 -1.09 -2.61 -4.98
C MET A 26 -0.46 -1.84 -3.81
N LYS A 27 0.82 -1.45 -3.93
CA LYS A 27 1.45 -0.60 -2.92
C LYS A 27 0.77 0.77 -2.84
N GLY A 28 0.42 1.35 -3.98
CA GLY A 28 -0.33 2.61 -4.05
C GLY A 28 -1.68 2.52 -3.35
N SER A 29 -2.48 1.50 -3.65
CA SER A 29 -3.79 1.31 -3.02
C SER A 29 -3.70 1.12 -1.51
N TRP A 30 -2.67 0.42 -1.01
CA TRP A 30 -2.47 0.29 0.43
C TRP A 30 -2.12 1.61 1.12
N ILE A 31 -1.32 2.47 0.50
CA ILE A 31 -1.02 3.80 1.04
C ILE A 31 -2.30 4.65 1.09
N THR A 32 -3.13 4.60 0.06
CA THR A 32 -4.41 5.29 0.03
C THR A 32 -5.34 4.80 1.14
N ALA A 33 -5.47 3.48 1.31
CA ALA A 33 -6.29 2.89 2.36
C ALA A 33 -5.79 3.27 3.78
N MET A 34 -4.47 3.26 4.01
CA MET A 34 -3.91 3.73 5.27
C MET A 34 -4.18 5.21 5.53
N ASN A 35 -4.02 6.05 4.51
CA ASN A 35 -4.34 7.48 4.65
C ASN A 35 -5.82 7.66 5.03
N ALA A 36 -6.72 6.86 4.46
CA ALA A 36 -8.13 6.89 4.86
C ALA A 36 -8.33 6.50 6.34
N GLY A 37 -7.62 5.47 6.83
CA GLY A 37 -7.69 5.05 8.24
C GLY A 37 -7.02 6.02 9.22
N LEU A 38 -6.01 6.77 8.78
CA LEU A 38 -5.28 7.74 9.60
C LEU A 38 -5.93 9.13 9.65
N ARG A 39 -6.68 9.49 8.60
CA ARG A 39 -7.38 10.79 8.49
C ARG A 39 -8.30 11.12 9.69
N PRO A 40 -9.12 10.19 10.22
CA PRO A 40 -9.96 10.46 11.40
C PRO A 40 -9.16 10.86 12.64
N TYR A 41 -7.88 10.49 12.71
CA TYR A 41 -6.99 10.82 13.81
C TYR A 41 -6.10 12.04 13.53
N GLY A 42 -6.29 12.71 12.39
CA GLY A 42 -5.46 13.87 11.98
C GLY A 42 -4.02 13.50 11.62
N LEU A 43 -3.71 12.23 11.42
CA LEU A 43 -2.35 11.74 11.15
C LEU A 43 -2.13 11.52 9.66
N THR A 44 -0.87 11.67 9.23
CA THR A 44 -0.45 11.36 7.86
C THR A 44 0.33 10.04 7.81
N TYR A 45 0.31 9.36 6.66
CA TYR A 45 1.09 8.14 6.44
C TYR A 45 2.60 8.34 6.74
N SER A 46 3.16 9.48 6.34
CA SER A 46 4.59 9.76 6.53
C SER A 46 4.95 9.80 8.02
N PHE A 47 4.14 10.48 8.82
CA PHE A 47 4.32 10.54 10.27
C PHE A 47 4.18 9.16 10.92
N PHE A 48 3.12 8.43 10.56
CA PHE A 48 2.89 7.08 11.09
C PHE A 48 4.05 6.12 10.77
N MET A 49 4.56 6.14 9.54
CA MET A 49 5.70 5.30 9.13
C MET A 49 7.02 5.74 9.77
N ALA A 50 7.23 7.04 9.99
CA ALA A 50 8.38 7.54 10.71
C ALA A 50 8.36 7.03 12.16
N ARG A 51 7.22 7.11 12.85
CA ARG A 51 7.05 6.60 14.22
C ARG A 51 7.27 5.10 14.32
N LEU A 52 6.73 4.32 13.39
CA LEU A 52 6.98 2.87 13.32
C LEU A 52 8.48 2.57 13.20
N ARG A 53 9.19 3.30 12.34
CA ARG A 53 10.65 3.13 12.17
C ARG A 53 11.42 3.52 13.42
N THR A 54 11.09 4.64 14.07
CA THR A 54 11.72 5.08 15.30
C THR A 54 11.58 4.05 16.42
N ARG A 55 10.45 3.33 16.47
CA ARG A 55 10.22 2.25 17.43
C ARG A 55 10.75 0.88 17.00
N GLY A 56 11.42 0.79 15.85
CA GLY A 56 11.95 -0.48 15.33
C GLY A 56 10.87 -1.47 14.87
N ILE A 57 9.62 -1.01 14.68
CA ILE A 57 8.50 -1.88 14.31
C ILE A 57 8.47 -2.03 12.77
N ILE A 58 8.77 -3.24 12.30
CA ILE A 58 8.74 -3.57 10.87
C ILE A 58 7.39 -4.23 10.54
N LEU A 59 6.40 -3.44 10.14
CA LEU A 59 5.10 -3.94 9.70
C LEU A 59 4.88 -3.82 8.19
N ASN A 60 4.29 -4.86 7.60
CA ASN A 60 3.91 -4.85 6.19
C ASN A 60 2.66 -4.00 5.96
N ARG A 61 2.65 -3.26 4.85
CA ARG A 61 1.54 -2.38 4.48
C ARG A 61 0.23 -3.12 4.26
N LYS A 62 0.29 -4.32 3.68
CA LYS A 62 -0.90 -5.17 3.52
C LYS A 62 -1.55 -5.46 4.88
N MET A 63 -0.76 -5.86 5.87
CA MET A 63 -1.24 -6.22 7.20
C MET A 63 -1.83 -5.01 7.93
N ILE A 64 -1.22 -3.83 7.78
CA ILE A 64 -1.74 -2.59 8.38
C ILE A 64 -3.12 -2.25 7.78
N VAL A 65 -3.30 -2.38 6.46
CA VAL A 65 -4.61 -2.16 5.83
C VAL A 65 -5.64 -3.19 6.31
N GLU A 66 -5.24 -4.46 6.40
CA GLU A 66 -6.10 -5.53 6.92
C GLU A 66 -6.50 -5.27 8.39
N LEU A 67 -5.57 -4.77 9.21
CA LEU A 67 -5.82 -4.38 10.59
C LEU A 67 -6.80 -3.21 10.68
N ILE A 68 -6.63 -2.18 9.83
CA ILE A 68 -7.55 -1.03 9.78
C ILE A 68 -8.98 -1.48 9.44
N LEU A 69 -9.12 -2.41 8.49
CA LEU A 69 -10.43 -2.86 7.99
C LEU A 69 -11.11 -3.85 8.94
N ARG A 70 -10.36 -4.77 9.54
CA ARG A 70 -10.93 -5.82 10.40
C ARG A 70 -11.05 -5.40 11.86
N GLU A 71 -10.05 -4.68 12.38
CA GLU A 71 -9.89 -4.45 13.83
C GLU A 71 -9.57 -2.97 14.12
N PRO A 72 -10.56 -2.06 13.98
CA PRO A 72 -10.34 -0.64 14.16
C PRO A 72 -9.91 -0.27 15.58
N PHE A 73 -10.37 -1.01 16.59
CA PHE A 73 -9.98 -0.80 18.00
C PHE A 73 -8.50 -1.09 18.23
N THR A 74 -8.00 -2.20 17.70
CA THR A 74 -6.58 -2.59 17.78
C THR A 74 -5.70 -1.59 17.05
N PHE A 75 -6.14 -1.12 15.87
CA PHE A 75 -5.43 -0.07 15.15
C PHE A 75 -5.34 1.23 15.95
N ARG A 76 -6.43 1.63 16.64
CA ARG A 76 -6.42 2.80 17.52
C ARG A 76 -5.44 2.64 18.69
N GLN A 77 -5.39 1.47 19.32
CA GLN A 77 -4.43 1.19 20.39
C GLN A 77 -2.98 1.26 19.90
N LEU A 78 -2.71 0.75 18.70
CA LEU A 78 -1.40 0.89 18.06
C LEU A 78 -1.03 2.37 17.85
N LEU A 79 -1.97 3.20 17.36
CA LEU A 79 -1.73 4.64 17.19
C LEU A 79 -1.44 5.33 18.51
N LEU A 80 -2.23 5.07 19.55
CA LEU A 80 -2.02 5.64 20.89
C LEU A 80 -0.67 5.23 21.45
N SER A 81 -0.29 3.96 21.29
CA SER A 81 1.01 3.47 21.69
C SER A 81 2.12 4.27 21.01
N LEU A 82 2.04 4.51 19.69
CA LEU A 82 3.06 5.24 18.90
C LEU A 82 3.19 6.74 19.21
N LEU A 83 2.13 7.35 19.73
CA LEU A 83 2.09 8.77 20.10
C LEU A 83 2.70 9.04 21.48
N LYS A 84 2.71 8.03 22.34
CA LYS A 84 3.40 8.06 23.62
C LYS A 84 4.92 8.15 23.44
#